data_AF-A0A1J5SZ93-F1
#
_entry.id   AF-A0A1J5SZ93-F1
#
_cell.length_a   1.000
_cell.length_b   1.000
_cell.length_c   1.000
_cell.angle_alpha   90.00
_cell.angle_beta   90.00
_cell.angle_gamma   90.00
#
_symmetry.space_group_name_H-M   'P 1'
#
loop_
_entity.id
_entity.type
_entity.pdbx_description
1 polymer ?
#
loop_
_entity_poly.entity_id
_entity_poly.type
_entity_poly.pdbx_seq_one_letter_code
_entity_poly.pdbx_strand_id
1 'polypeptide(L)'
;MKRKASNQKSIIILFCLLFVSLLIVQCKKDGTVASTVSRALVNTPDSTIFSPFYDSTVVPYADVTPTVNDVVVAKSVLSIIKSNCVSATCHGGTGVKPYLNTYASVKSMVVPGNPEGSQLFQLITTSDLNKAMPPINYGVDLTVTEKSIIYNWIKNGAKEKPAVEDYRPAAVAIITTGCTSGNCHNQATATGAWGKSGYLGALTSADTVSFVFQNQTSGSITYYTQLKDPKLTAVWQAYKDSARKFYADTVANASFRLWKVFSTRGPLNTYDDLLFDIFYPKSIRSASGTYYVSGTKVNSKGDYLNASSSLLSRCDSTLVLANPRTKVFATSAQAGMAYSDGGLRSSDIAIIKGWYFSDPNIPNVWKYGTDGTGIFKYKKSGTIITSIQ
;
A
#
# COMPACT_ATOMS: atom_id res chain seq x y z
N MET A 1 -33.21 39.22 72.91
CA MET A 1 -33.04 38.25 71.80
C MET A 1 -32.17 38.88 70.72
N LYS A 2 -30.85 38.59 70.71
CA LYS A 2 -29.88 39.17 69.77
C LYS A 2 -29.70 38.24 68.54
N ARG A 3 -29.67 38.89 67.37
CA ARG A 3 -29.70 38.34 66.01
C ARG A 3 -28.56 37.34 65.73
N LYS A 4 -28.90 36.09 65.38
CA LYS A 4 -28.04 35.14 64.66
C LYS A 4 -28.24 35.35 63.15
N ALA A 5 -27.55 36.31 62.54
CA ALA A 5 -27.62 36.57 61.09
C ALA A 5 -26.24 36.86 60.47
N SER A 6 -25.18 36.20 60.99
CA SER A 6 -23.81 36.39 60.49
C SER A 6 -23.26 35.16 59.73
N ASN A 7 -23.67 33.94 60.09
CA ASN A 7 -23.01 32.73 59.54
C ASN A 7 -23.48 32.28 58.16
N GLN A 8 -24.70 32.60 57.72
CA GLN A 8 -25.18 32.14 56.39
C GLN A 8 -24.52 32.88 55.22
N LYS A 9 -24.25 34.19 55.35
CA LYS A 9 -23.58 34.96 54.29
C LYS A 9 -22.14 34.51 54.10
N SER A 10 -21.44 34.18 55.18
CA SER A 10 -20.05 33.69 55.14
C SER A 10 -19.95 32.29 54.49
N ILE A 11 -20.93 31.41 54.71
CA ILE A 11 -20.96 30.08 54.08
C ILE A 11 -21.23 30.18 52.56
N ILE A 12 -22.12 31.07 52.14
CA ILE A 12 -22.41 31.29 50.71
C ILE A 12 -21.19 31.89 49.99
N ILE A 13 -20.51 32.85 50.61
CA ILE A 13 -19.28 33.43 50.04
C ILE A 13 -18.17 32.38 49.92
N LEU A 14 -18.02 31.50 50.91
CA LEU A 14 -17.05 30.41 50.88
C LEU A 14 -17.37 29.41 49.75
N PHE A 15 -18.64 29.03 49.58
CA PHE A 15 -19.07 28.14 48.50
C PHE A 15 -18.92 28.79 47.12
N CYS A 16 -19.23 30.08 46.96
CA CYS A 16 -19.01 30.81 45.72
C CYS A 16 -17.52 30.94 45.39
N LEU A 17 -16.65 31.19 46.37
CA LEU A 17 -15.20 31.20 46.18
C LEU A 17 -14.65 29.83 45.82
N LEU A 18 -15.17 28.75 46.43
CA LEU A 18 -14.81 27.38 46.08
C LEU A 18 -15.25 27.04 44.64
N PHE A 19 -16.48 27.41 44.26
CA PHE A 19 -17.01 27.20 42.91
C PHE A 19 -16.25 28.02 41.86
N VAL A 20 -15.90 29.28 42.16
CA VAL A 20 -15.06 30.11 41.30
C VAL A 20 -13.63 29.55 41.21
N SER A 21 -13.08 28.99 42.29
CA SER A 21 -11.77 28.32 42.26
C SER A 21 -11.77 27.02 41.45
N LEU A 22 -12.88 26.27 41.45
CA LEU A 22 -13.10 25.09 40.61
C LEU A 22 -13.30 25.47 39.13
N LEU A 23 -13.81 26.67 38.85
CA LEU A 23 -13.89 27.26 37.50
C LEU A 23 -12.54 27.86 37.02
N ILE A 24 -11.57 28.03 37.93
CA ILE A 24 -10.18 28.45 37.63
C ILE A 24 -9.25 27.22 37.47
N VAL A 25 -9.79 26.01 37.33
CA VAL A 25 -9.08 24.91 36.64
C VAL A 25 -9.01 25.26 35.14
N GLN A 26 -8.27 26.34 34.86
CA GLN A 26 -7.73 26.67 33.57
C GLN A 26 -6.81 25.52 33.16
N CYS A 27 -6.72 25.28 31.85
CA CYS A 27 -5.73 24.40 31.24
C CYS A 27 -4.30 24.75 31.69
N LYS A 28 -3.86 24.25 32.84
CA LYS A 28 -2.46 24.33 33.26
C LYS A 28 -1.75 23.08 32.76
N LYS A 29 -0.65 23.33 32.04
CA LYS A 29 0.12 22.40 31.22
C LYS A 29 1.08 21.52 32.03
N ASP A 30 0.99 21.54 33.36
CA ASP A 30 2.00 20.96 34.24
C ASP A 30 1.42 19.82 35.08
N GLY A 31 1.89 18.60 34.82
CA GLY A 31 1.67 17.42 35.65
C GLY A 31 3.02 16.76 35.98
N THR A 32 3.19 16.28 37.21
CA THR A 32 4.45 15.76 37.79
C THR A 32 5.03 14.52 37.11
N VAL A 33 4.28 13.86 36.23
CA VAL A 33 4.70 12.65 35.50
C VAL A 33 4.84 12.89 33.98
N ALA A 34 4.49 14.09 33.51
CA ALA A 34 4.54 14.44 32.08
C ALA A 34 5.98 14.52 31.54
N SER A 35 6.95 14.90 32.40
CA SER A 35 8.35 15.20 32.05
C SER A 35 9.23 14.02 31.68
N THR A 36 8.77 12.77 31.84
CA THR A 36 9.59 11.57 31.62
C THR A 36 9.21 10.75 30.37
N VAL A 37 8.13 11.10 29.66
CA VAL A 37 7.69 10.40 28.45
C VAL A 37 8.12 11.15 27.20
N SER A 38 9.04 10.57 26.42
CA SER A 38 9.44 11.12 25.12
C SER A 38 8.30 11.00 24.11
N ARG A 39 7.87 12.14 23.55
CA ARG A 39 6.82 12.21 22.50
C ARG A 39 7.39 12.19 21.09
N ALA A 40 8.71 12.18 20.97
CA ALA A 40 9.41 12.19 19.69
C ALA A 40 9.05 10.93 18.87
N LEU A 41 8.98 11.09 17.56
CA LEU A 41 8.96 9.95 16.67
C LEU A 41 10.39 9.39 16.61
N VAL A 42 10.65 8.33 17.39
CA VAL A 42 12.01 7.78 17.59
C VAL A 42 12.46 6.93 16.40
N ASN A 43 11.51 6.44 15.60
CA ASN A 43 11.78 5.59 14.44
C ASN A 43 11.49 6.34 13.14
N THR A 44 12.19 5.98 12.07
CA THR A 44 11.81 6.42 10.72
C THR A 44 10.35 6.02 10.46
N PRO A 45 9.46 6.96 10.11
CA PRO A 45 8.06 6.63 9.83
C PRO A 45 7.96 5.60 8.71
N ASP A 46 7.13 4.58 8.94
CA ASP A 46 6.92 3.51 7.97
C ASP A 46 6.17 4.06 6.76
N SER A 47 6.91 4.27 5.66
CA SER A 47 6.37 4.80 4.41
C SER A 47 5.37 3.87 3.71
N THR A 48 5.26 2.60 4.12
CA THR A 48 4.33 1.64 3.53
C THR A 48 2.90 1.77 4.04
N ILE A 49 2.67 2.61 5.06
CA ILE A 49 1.34 2.86 5.60
C ILE A 49 0.57 3.79 4.66
N PHE A 50 -0.56 3.30 4.12
CA PHE A 50 -1.48 4.14 3.36
C PHE A 50 -2.05 5.24 4.27
N SER A 51 -1.79 6.50 3.90
CA SER A 51 -1.98 7.66 4.79
C SER A 51 -2.90 8.72 4.18
N PRO A 52 -4.21 8.42 4.01
CA PRO A 52 -5.16 9.33 3.37
C PRO A 52 -5.63 10.41 4.34
N PHE A 53 -6.19 11.48 3.79
CA PHE A 53 -6.84 12.50 4.62
C PHE A 53 -8.19 12.04 5.18
N TYR A 54 -9.00 11.33 4.39
CA TYR A 54 -10.32 10.82 4.78
C TYR A 54 -10.30 9.31 5.04
N ASP A 55 -11.14 8.84 5.97
CA ASP A 55 -11.21 7.41 6.35
C ASP A 55 -11.71 6.52 5.21
N SER A 56 -12.45 7.10 4.27
CA SER A 56 -12.96 6.46 3.07
C SER A 56 -12.50 7.23 1.85
N THR A 57 -11.83 6.54 0.93
CA THR A 57 -11.36 7.10 -0.34
C THR A 57 -11.79 6.21 -1.50
N VAL A 58 -12.59 6.74 -2.42
CA VAL A 58 -12.83 6.11 -3.72
C VAL A 58 -11.57 6.25 -4.57
N VAL A 59 -11.06 5.14 -5.08
CA VAL A 59 -9.81 5.13 -5.85
C VAL A 59 -10.01 5.71 -7.25
N PRO A 60 -8.95 6.27 -7.86
CA PRO A 60 -8.98 6.59 -9.28
C PRO A 60 -9.42 5.37 -10.10
N TYR A 61 -10.18 5.60 -11.18
CA TYR A 61 -10.69 4.56 -12.08
C TYR A 61 -11.66 3.56 -11.45
N ALA A 62 -12.33 3.93 -10.35
CA ALA A 62 -13.43 3.16 -9.76
C ALA A 62 -14.60 2.92 -10.75
N ASP A 63 -15.41 1.90 -10.46
CA ASP A 63 -16.65 1.68 -11.20
C ASP A 63 -17.60 2.89 -11.04
N VAL A 64 -18.53 3.06 -11.99
CA VAL A 64 -19.57 4.10 -11.96
C VAL A 64 -20.38 4.03 -10.66
N THR A 65 -20.60 2.82 -10.16
CA THR A 65 -21.10 2.58 -8.81
C THR A 65 -20.01 1.87 -8.02
N PRO A 66 -19.16 2.61 -7.28
CA PRO A 66 -18.03 2.04 -6.56
C PRO A 66 -18.46 0.88 -5.67
N THR A 67 -17.70 -0.21 -5.73
CA THR A 67 -17.89 -1.39 -4.88
C THR A 67 -16.83 -1.44 -3.80
N VAL A 68 -16.86 -2.48 -2.96
CA VAL A 68 -15.87 -2.65 -1.88
C VAL A 68 -14.42 -2.66 -2.38
N ASN A 69 -14.16 -3.16 -3.60
CA ASN A 69 -12.81 -3.20 -4.20
C ASN A 69 -12.42 -1.87 -4.89
N ASP A 70 -13.28 -0.85 -4.82
CA ASP A 70 -13.02 0.51 -5.34
C ASP A 70 -12.88 1.55 -4.22
N VAL A 71 -13.01 1.13 -2.96
CA VAL A 71 -12.99 2.02 -1.80
C VAL A 71 -11.94 1.55 -0.79
N VAL A 72 -10.98 2.43 -0.50
CA VAL A 72 -10.05 2.25 0.60
C VAL A 72 -10.70 2.72 1.88
N VAL A 73 -10.80 1.84 2.87
CA VAL A 73 -11.20 2.16 4.23
C VAL A 73 -10.00 1.97 5.14
N ALA A 74 -9.50 3.07 5.71
CA ALA A 74 -8.31 3.07 6.55
C ALA A 74 -8.38 4.18 7.59
N LYS A 75 -7.59 4.08 8.65
CA LYS A 75 -7.43 5.17 9.61
C LYS A 75 -6.77 6.36 8.92
N SER A 76 -7.43 7.52 8.95
CA SER A 76 -6.99 8.71 8.23
C SER A 76 -6.47 9.82 9.13
N VAL A 77 -5.86 10.82 8.51
CA VAL A 77 -5.46 12.05 9.22
C VAL A 77 -6.67 12.71 9.88
N LEU A 78 -7.81 12.80 9.20
CA LEU A 78 -8.98 13.48 9.76
C LEU A 78 -9.51 12.76 11.00
N SER A 79 -9.58 11.42 11.02
CA SER A 79 -10.04 10.72 12.24
C SER A 79 -9.02 10.82 13.36
N ILE A 80 -7.71 10.75 13.07
CA ILE A 80 -6.67 10.95 14.09
C ILE A 80 -6.81 12.34 14.73
N ILE A 81 -6.94 13.39 13.92
CA ILE A 81 -7.10 14.75 14.41
C ILE A 81 -8.42 14.90 15.17
N LYS A 82 -9.52 14.33 14.68
CA LYS A 82 -10.81 14.41 15.37
C LYS A 82 -10.78 13.70 16.72
N SER A 83 -10.21 12.51 16.78
CA SER A 83 -10.16 11.70 18.00
C SER A 83 -9.24 12.27 19.07
N ASN A 84 -8.13 12.91 18.66
CA ASN A 84 -7.10 13.35 19.60
C ASN A 84 -7.15 14.86 19.89
N CYS A 85 -7.66 15.69 18.97
CA CYS A 85 -7.51 17.15 19.05
C CYS A 85 -8.86 17.90 19.04
N VAL A 86 -9.91 17.33 18.45
CA VAL A 86 -11.19 18.02 18.25
C VAL A 86 -12.16 17.67 19.38
N SER A 87 -12.33 18.61 20.30
CA SER A 87 -13.38 18.60 21.32
C SER A 87 -14.05 19.98 21.38
N ALA A 88 -15.18 20.09 22.08
CA ALA A 88 -15.89 21.36 22.24
C ALA A 88 -15.04 22.47 22.90
N THR A 89 -14.03 22.09 23.69
CA THR A 89 -13.15 23.01 24.42
C THR A 89 -11.79 23.20 23.75
N CYS A 90 -11.38 22.29 22.86
CA CYS A 90 -10.10 22.34 22.15
C CYS A 90 -10.31 22.77 20.68
N HIS A 91 -9.93 21.97 19.69
CA HIS A 91 -9.94 22.41 18.28
C HIS A 91 -11.27 22.15 17.55
N GLY A 92 -12.40 22.16 18.25
CA GLY A 92 -13.73 21.93 17.70
C GLY A 92 -14.75 23.03 18.02
N GLY A 93 -15.57 23.40 17.04
CA GLY A 93 -16.75 24.26 17.24
C GLY A 93 -16.45 25.63 17.84
N THR A 94 -16.78 25.81 19.12
CA THR A 94 -16.57 27.06 19.90
C THR A 94 -15.29 27.06 20.72
N GLY A 95 -14.44 26.04 20.58
CA GLY A 95 -13.18 25.93 21.31
C GLY A 95 -12.09 26.89 20.80
N VAL A 96 -10.83 26.51 21.01
CA VAL A 96 -9.65 27.28 20.64
C VAL A 96 -9.34 27.15 19.15
N LYS A 97 -9.03 28.28 18.51
CA LYS A 97 -8.60 28.33 17.10
C LYS A 97 -7.14 27.86 16.95
N PRO A 98 -6.76 27.27 15.80
CA PRO A 98 -7.61 26.97 14.64
C PRO A 98 -8.56 25.79 14.90
N TYR A 99 -9.72 25.78 14.24
CA TYR A 99 -10.63 24.63 14.26
C TYR A 99 -10.12 23.56 13.29
N LEU A 100 -10.04 22.30 13.69
CA LEU A 100 -9.35 21.24 12.92
C LEU A 100 -10.30 20.15 12.40
N ASN A 101 -11.52 20.56 12.05
CA ASN A 101 -12.59 19.65 11.61
C ASN A 101 -12.68 19.47 10.07
N THR A 102 -11.86 20.16 9.28
CA THR A 102 -11.91 20.15 7.81
C THR A 102 -10.53 19.97 7.18
N TYR A 103 -10.49 19.56 5.90
CA TYR A 103 -9.26 19.53 5.12
C TYR A 103 -8.53 20.87 5.12
N ALA A 104 -9.22 21.95 4.71
CA ALA A 104 -8.60 23.27 4.58
C ALA A 104 -7.95 23.75 5.89
N SER A 105 -8.60 23.47 7.03
CA SER A 105 -8.11 23.94 8.33
C SER A 105 -6.99 23.08 8.93
N VAL A 106 -6.94 21.78 8.63
CA VAL A 106 -5.77 20.96 8.98
C VAL A 106 -4.61 21.26 8.04
N LYS A 107 -4.89 21.43 6.74
CA LYS A 107 -3.92 21.77 5.69
C LYS A 107 -3.21 23.09 5.97
N SER A 108 -3.86 24.07 6.60
CA SER A 108 -3.24 25.35 6.95
C SER A 108 -2.18 25.26 8.06
N MET A 109 -2.13 24.15 8.80
CA MET A 109 -1.11 23.90 9.84
C MET A 109 0.12 23.16 9.33
N VAL A 110 0.18 22.83 8.04
CA VAL A 110 1.25 22.01 7.46
C VAL A 110 1.88 22.68 6.25
N VAL A 111 3.16 22.39 6.04
CA VAL A 111 3.91 22.71 4.83
C VAL A 111 3.95 21.43 3.99
N PRO A 112 3.21 21.36 2.87
CA PRO A 112 3.24 20.20 1.97
C PRO A 112 4.65 19.78 1.60
N GLY A 113 4.97 18.49 1.74
CA GLY A 113 6.29 17.94 1.46
C GLY A 113 7.34 18.13 2.56
N ASN A 114 7.04 18.89 3.62
CA ASN A 114 7.96 19.19 4.70
C ASN A 114 7.31 18.93 6.08
N PRO A 115 7.25 17.66 6.53
CA PRO A 115 6.72 17.32 7.85
C PRO A 115 7.41 18.06 8.99
N GLU A 116 8.74 18.15 8.97
CA GLU A 116 9.55 18.74 10.02
C GLU A 116 9.35 20.26 10.11
N GLY A 117 9.07 20.92 8.99
CA GLY A 117 8.69 22.33 8.91
C GLY A 117 7.20 22.61 9.19
N SER A 118 6.39 21.58 9.43
CA SER A 118 4.95 21.72 9.65
C SER A 118 4.62 21.91 11.12
N GLN A 119 3.91 22.98 11.45
CA GLN A 119 3.51 23.29 12.83
C GLN A 119 2.72 22.15 13.46
N LEU A 120 1.78 21.53 12.72
CA LEU A 120 1.02 20.38 13.22
C LEU A 120 1.94 19.26 13.71
N PHE A 121 2.93 18.89 12.89
CA PHE A 121 3.82 17.77 13.20
C PHE A 121 4.75 18.10 14.37
N GLN A 122 5.31 19.32 14.39
CA GLN A 122 6.13 19.81 15.51
C GLN A 122 5.39 19.73 16.85
N LEU A 123 4.09 20.11 16.90
CA LEU A 123 3.31 20.10 18.15
C LEU A 123 3.01 18.67 18.66
N ILE A 124 2.83 17.70 17.76
CA ILE A 124 2.56 16.31 18.15
C ILE A 124 3.84 15.52 18.49
N THR A 125 5.03 16.02 18.14
CA THR A 125 6.31 15.36 18.42
C THR A 125 7.24 16.13 19.37
N THR A 126 6.91 17.37 19.74
CA THR A 126 7.77 18.21 20.59
C THR A 126 8.02 17.61 21.97
N SER A 127 9.25 17.77 22.46
CA SER A 127 9.64 17.50 23.86
C SER A 127 9.29 18.66 24.81
N ASP A 128 8.95 19.84 24.28
CA ASP A 128 8.43 20.95 25.06
C ASP A 128 6.95 20.67 25.40
N LEU A 129 6.75 20.14 26.60
CA LEU A 129 5.45 19.72 27.11
C LEU A 129 4.45 20.88 27.25
N ASN A 130 4.95 22.11 27.33
CA ASN A 130 4.10 23.31 27.33
C ASN A 130 3.57 23.65 25.93
N LYS A 131 4.17 23.09 24.88
CA LYS A 131 3.73 23.25 23.49
C LYS A 131 3.08 21.99 22.93
N ALA A 132 3.22 20.87 23.63
CA ALA A 132 2.66 19.58 23.25
C ALA A 132 1.16 19.64 22.93
N MET A 133 0.79 19.11 21.77
CA MET A 133 -0.59 18.82 21.39
C MET A 133 -0.78 17.33 21.09
N PRO A 134 -1.83 16.67 21.60
CA PRO A 134 -2.75 17.17 22.62
C PRO A 134 -2.02 17.54 23.93
N PRO A 135 -2.57 18.45 24.75
CA PRO A 135 -1.92 18.81 26.01
C PRO A 135 -1.81 17.59 26.94
N ILE A 136 -0.66 17.42 27.59
CA ILE A 136 -0.34 16.17 28.30
C ILE A 136 -1.27 15.90 29.49
N ASN A 137 -1.78 16.95 30.10
CA ASN A 137 -2.75 16.87 31.19
C ASN A 137 -4.11 16.26 30.77
N TYR A 138 -4.39 16.12 29.46
CA TYR A 138 -5.56 15.37 28.97
C TYR A 138 -5.33 13.85 28.93
N GLY A 139 -4.10 13.38 29.15
CA GLY A 139 -3.78 11.94 29.20
C GLY A 139 -3.92 11.22 27.85
N VAL A 140 -3.97 11.97 26.73
CA VAL A 140 -4.05 11.43 25.36
C VAL A 140 -2.77 11.80 24.61
N ASP A 141 -2.12 10.82 23.99
CA ASP A 141 -1.04 11.05 23.03
C ASP A 141 -1.26 10.20 21.78
N LEU A 142 -0.73 10.66 20.64
CA LEU A 142 -0.78 9.92 19.40
C LEU A 142 0.22 8.76 19.45
N THR A 143 -0.22 7.59 18.97
CA THR A 143 0.63 6.43 18.75
C THR A 143 1.67 6.68 17.66
N VAL A 144 2.72 5.84 17.64
CA VAL A 144 3.76 5.88 16.59
C VAL A 144 3.15 5.74 15.19
N THR A 145 2.17 4.85 15.01
CA THR A 145 1.45 4.65 13.74
C THR A 145 0.66 5.89 13.34
N GLU A 146 -0.04 6.55 14.27
CA GLU A 146 -0.79 7.77 13.97
C GLU A 146 0.13 8.94 13.59
N LYS A 147 1.24 9.09 14.31
CA LYS A 147 2.30 10.05 13.96
C LYS A 147 2.87 9.74 12.57
N SER A 148 3.04 8.46 12.22
CA SER A 148 3.51 8.03 10.90
C SER A 148 2.49 8.33 9.78
N ILE A 149 1.19 8.15 10.03
CA ILE A 149 0.13 8.50 9.08
C ILE A 149 0.15 10.01 8.79
N ILE A 150 0.21 10.85 9.83
CA ILE A 150 0.29 12.31 9.66
C ILE A 150 1.58 12.69 8.93
N TYR A 151 2.71 12.10 9.31
CA TYR A 151 4.00 12.34 8.67
C TYR A 151 3.95 12.03 7.17
N ASN A 152 3.53 10.83 6.80
CA ASN A 152 3.48 10.37 5.41
C ASN A 152 2.51 11.23 4.59
N TRP A 153 1.34 11.56 5.13
CA TRP A 153 0.40 12.46 4.46
C TRP A 153 1.03 13.82 4.16
N ILE A 154 1.73 14.43 5.13
CA ILE A 154 2.42 15.72 4.91
C ILE A 154 3.52 15.56 3.87
N LYS A 155 4.36 14.53 4.01
CA LYS A 155 5.48 14.22 3.11
C LYS A 155 5.02 14.03 1.67
N ASN A 156 3.86 13.41 1.47
CA ASN A 156 3.25 13.20 0.16
C ASN A 156 2.46 14.43 -0.36
N GLY A 157 2.67 15.60 0.24
CA GLY A 157 2.12 16.87 -0.21
C GLY A 157 0.79 17.25 0.45
N ALA A 158 0.39 16.56 1.53
CA ALA A 158 -0.82 16.82 2.30
C ALA A 158 -2.09 16.92 1.40
N LYS A 159 -2.21 16.06 0.39
CA LYS A 159 -3.29 16.15 -0.60
C LYS A 159 -4.64 15.77 0.03
N GLU A 160 -5.72 16.36 -0.45
CA GLU A 160 -7.08 16.00 0.01
C GLU A 160 -7.44 14.59 -0.46
N LYS A 161 -7.09 14.30 -1.72
CA LYS A 161 -7.23 12.98 -2.33
C LYS A 161 -5.85 12.35 -2.51
N PRO A 162 -5.68 11.06 -2.20
CA PRO A 162 -4.42 10.36 -2.38
C PRO A 162 -3.96 10.35 -3.85
N ALA A 163 -2.64 10.31 -4.04
CA ALA A 163 -1.99 10.20 -5.33
C ALA A 163 -1.07 8.96 -5.38
N VAL A 164 -0.33 8.79 -6.49
CA VAL A 164 0.54 7.63 -6.67
C VAL A 164 1.57 7.47 -5.55
N GLU A 165 2.04 8.56 -4.94
CA GLU A 165 2.99 8.52 -3.82
C GLU A 165 2.39 7.89 -2.55
N ASP A 166 1.07 7.98 -2.39
CA ASP A 166 0.33 7.36 -1.29
C ASP A 166 0.02 5.88 -1.58
N TYR A 167 -0.40 5.59 -2.81
CA TYR A 167 -0.78 4.22 -3.19
C TYR A 167 0.42 3.29 -3.37
N ARG A 168 1.49 3.74 -4.02
CA ARG A 168 2.59 2.87 -4.46
C ARG A 168 3.27 2.13 -3.30
N PRO A 169 3.77 2.80 -2.24
CA PRO A 169 4.47 2.10 -1.17
C PRO A 169 3.58 1.07 -0.46
N ALA A 170 2.31 1.44 -0.21
CA ALA A 170 1.34 0.57 0.41
C ALA A 170 0.97 -0.64 -0.47
N ALA A 171 0.68 -0.41 -1.76
CA ALA A 171 0.38 -1.49 -2.70
C ALA A 171 1.55 -2.46 -2.85
N VAL A 172 2.77 -1.93 -2.97
CA VAL A 172 3.99 -2.74 -3.04
C VAL A 172 4.12 -3.60 -1.80
N ALA A 173 4.01 -3.01 -0.60
CA ALA A 173 4.11 -3.74 0.65
C ALA A 173 3.01 -4.80 0.82
N ILE A 174 1.76 -4.49 0.46
CA ILE A 174 0.65 -5.46 0.48
C ILE A 174 0.99 -6.68 -0.39
N ILE A 175 1.49 -6.47 -1.62
CA ILE A 175 1.81 -7.57 -2.52
C ILE A 175 3.06 -8.30 -2.05
N THR A 176 4.11 -7.59 -1.65
CA THR A 176 5.40 -8.18 -1.25
C THR A 176 5.34 -8.86 0.12
N THR A 177 4.30 -8.65 0.91
CA THR A 177 4.09 -9.37 2.18
C THR A 177 3.01 -10.46 2.05
N GLY A 178 1.94 -10.18 1.31
CA GLY A 178 0.81 -11.10 1.14
C GLY A 178 1.01 -12.16 0.06
N CYS A 179 1.76 -11.86 -1.00
CA CYS A 179 1.89 -12.76 -2.15
C CYS A 179 3.22 -13.55 -2.16
N THR A 180 4.25 -13.12 -1.43
CA THR A 180 5.58 -13.75 -1.35
C THR A 180 5.57 -14.99 -0.44
N SER A 181 4.67 -15.93 -0.67
CA SER A 181 4.69 -17.19 0.09
C SER A 181 5.83 -18.09 -0.39
N GLY A 182 6.32 -18.95 0.51
CA GLY A 182 7.31 -20.01 0.26
C GLY A 182 6.97 -20.95 -0.91
N ASN A 183 5.72 -20.95 -1.37
CA ASN A 183 5.24 -21.84 -2.43
C ASN A 183 4.84 -21.13 -3.74
N CYS A 184 4.65 -19.81 -3.75
CA CYS A 184 4.07 -19.12 -4.91
C CYS A 184 4.95 -18.03 -5.52
N HIS A 185 5.47 -17.06 -4.76
CA HIS A 185 6.19 -15.90 -5.32
C HIS A 185 7.43 -15.56 -4.52
N ASN A 186 8.30 -16.54 -4.30
CA ASN A 186 9.61 -16.29 -3.71
C ASN A 186 10.73 -16.77 -4.65
N GLN A 187 11.94 -16.31 -4.33
CA GLN A 187 13.14 -16.61 -5.12
C GLN A 187 13.52 -18.10 -5.10
N ALA A 188 13.24 -18.84 -4.02
CA ALA A 188 13.47 -20.29 -3.94
C ALA A 188 12.56 -21.06 -4.90
N THR A 189 11.29 -20.69 -5.04
CA THR A 189 10.40 -21.34 -6.02
C THR A 189 10.78 -21.02 -7.45
N ALA A 190 11.21 -19.78 -7.72
CA ALA A 190 11.58 -19.38 -9.06
C ALA A 190 12.91 -20.02 -9.49
N THR A 191 13.99 -19.71 -8.78
CA THR A 191 15.35 -20.11 -9.16
C THR A 191 15.71 -21.55 -8.78
N GLY A 192 15.07 -22.09 -7.73
CA GLY A 192 15.23 -23.49 -7.35
C GLY A 192 14.71 -24.45 -8.39
N ALA A 193 13.53 -24.17 -8.94
CA ALA A 193 12.99 -24.97 -10.04
C ALA A 193 13.93 -24.92 -11.26
N TRP A 194 14.50 -23.75 -11.57
CA TRP A 194 15.41 -23.59 -12.70
C TRP A 194 16.71 -24.37 -12.52
N GLY A 195 17.28 -24.33 -11.32
CA GLY A 195 18.46 -25.12 -10.96
C GLY A 195 18.18 -26.62 -11.03
N LYS A 196 17.07 -27.08 -10.44
CA LYS A 196 16.66 -28.51 -10.46
C LYS A 196 16.38 -29.02 -11.87
N SER A 197 15.87 -28.19 -12.76
CA SER A 197 15.62 -28.56 -14.15
C SER A 197 16.87 -28.53 -15.04
N GLY A 198 18.06 -28.25 -14.49
CA GLY A 198 19.33 -28.22 -15.25
C GLY A 198 19.45 -27.05 -16.23
N TYR A 199 18.52 -26.09 -16.17
CA TYR A 199 18.47 -24.99 -17.14
C TYR A 199 19.54 -23.93 -16.92
N LEU A 200 20.25 -23.95 -15.78
CA LEU A 200 21.26 -22.95 -15.42
C LEU A 200 22.70 -23.42 -15.71
N GLY A 201 22.85 -24.47 -16.51
CA GLY A 201 24.12 -25.14 -16.75
C GLY A 201 24.63 -25.87 -15.52
N ALA A 202 25.94 -26.10 -15.45
CA ALA A 202 26.57 -26.70 -14.28
C ALA A 202 26.48 -25.73 -13.08
N LEU A 203 25.81 -26.19 -12.03
CA LEU A 203 25.78 -25.54 -10.72
C LEU A 203 26.67 -26.31 -9.75
N THR A 204 27.41 -25.59 -8.92
CA THR A 204 28.23 -26.17 -7.84
C THR A 204 27.52 -26.04 -6.50
N SER A 205 28.05 -26.69 -5.45
CA SER A 205 27.58 -26.50 -4.07
C SER A 205 27.76 -25.07 -3.56
N ALA A 206 28.66 -24.29 -4.16
CA ALA A 206 28.82 -22.87 -3.87
C ALA A 206 27.69 -22.01 -4.46
N ASP A 207 27.07 -22.45 -5.56
CA ASP A 207 26.02 -21.70 -6.28
C ASP A 207 24.63 -21.83 -5.64
N THR A 208 24.42 -22.79 -4.73
CA THR A 208 23.09 -23.13 -4.21
C THR A 208 23.05 -23.26 -2.69
N VAL A 209 21.87 -23.00 -2.12
CA VAL A 209 21.47 -23.35 -0.75
C VAL A 209 20.23 -24.23 -0.84
N SER A 210 20.09 -25.16 0.11
CA SER A 210 18.86 -25.95 0.24
C SER A 210 18.24 -25.72 1.62
N PHE A 211 16.93 -25.56 1.65
CA PHE A 211 16.11 -25.41 2.84
C PHE A 211 15.11 -26.55 2.92
N VAL A 212 14.75 -26.94 4.13
CA VAL A 212 13.77 -28.00 4.39
C VAL A 212 12.56 -27.37 5.07
N PHE A 213 11.38 -27.54 4.48
CA PHE A 213 10.11 -27.22 5.14
C PHE A 213 9.45 -28.52 5.57
N GLN A 214 9.09 -28.61 6.84
CA GLN A 214 8.21 -29.66 7.32
C GLN A 214 6.82 -29.06 7.55
N ASN A 215 5.82 -29.58 6.85
CA ASN A 215 4.44 -29.23 7.11
C ASN A 215 4.07 -29.69 8.53
N GLN A 216 3.72 -28.74 9.40
CA GLN A 216 3.45 -29.02 10.81
C GLN A 216 2.18 -29.85 11.04
N THR A 217 1.27 -29.90 10.06
CA THR A 217 0.02 -30.66 10.14
C THR A 217 0.16 -32.06 9.54
N SER A 218 0.79 -32.18 8.37
CA SER A 218 0.91 -33.46 7.66
C SER A 218 2.22 -34.19 7.90
N GLY A 219 3.19 -33.55 8.57
CA GLY A 219 4.56 -34.07 8.74
C GLY A 219 5.39 -34.12 7.45
N SER A 220 4.82 -33.74 6.30
CA SER A 220 5.45 -33.85 4.99
C SER A 220 6.67 -32.94 4.87
N ILE A 221 7.76 -33.47 4.33
CA ILE A 221 9.01 -32.74 4.13
C ILE A 221 9.14 -32.30 2.67
N THR A 222 9.37 -31.01 2.44
CA THR A 222 9.64 -30.42 1.13
C THR A 222 11.02 -29.78 1.10
N TYR A 223 11.85 -30.15 0.13
CA TYR A 223 13.17 -29.58 -0.10
C TYR A 223 13.12 -28.43 -1.11
N TYR A 224 13.48 -27.24 -0.67
CA TYR A 224 13.63 -26.05 -1.52
C TYR A 224 15.10 -25.86 -1.82
N THR A 225 15.45 -25.68 -3.09
CA THR A 225 16.79 -25.27 -3.49
C THR A 225 16.69 -23.82 -3.94
N GLN A 226 17.69 -23.00 -3.66
CA GLN A 226 17.74 -21.61 -4.13
C GLN A 226 19.16 -21.31 -4.59
N LEU A 227 19.31 -20.45 -5.59
CA LEU A 227 20.62 -19.92 -5.95
C LEU A 227 21.14 -19.00 -4.83
N LYS A 228 22.45 -19.01 -4.60
CA LYS A 228 23.15 -18.03 -3.75
C LYS A 228 23.70 -16.89 -4.60
N ASP A 229 23.90 -15.74 -3.98
CA ASP A 229 24.69 -14.68 -4.62
C ASP A 229 26.17 -15.10 -4.75
N PRO A 230 26.85 -14.69 -5.84
CA PRO A 230 26.39 -13.76 -6.88
C PRO A 230 25.58 -14.41 -8.02
N LYS A 231 25.49 -15.75 -8.06
CA LYS A 231 24.81 -16.50 -9.13
C LYS A 231 23.32 -16.17 -9.24
N LEU A 232 22.65 -16.04 -8.10
CA LEU A 232 21.25 -15.62 -7.99
C LEU A 232 21.03 -14.29 -8.69
N THR A 233 21.75 -13.24 -8.28
CA THR A 233 21.66 -11.91 -8.88
C THR A 233 21.97 -11.95 -10.38
N ALA A 234 23.02 -12.65 -10.80
CA ALA A 234 23.39 -12.73 -12.22
C ALA A 234 22.28 -13.39 -13.07
N VAL A 235 21.76 -14.54 -12.63
CA VAL A 235 20.68 -15.26 -13.33
C VAL A 235 19.39 -14.45 -13.35
N TRP A 236 19.01 -13.85 -12.21
CA TRP A 236 17.79 -13.05 -12.11
C TRP A 236 17.87 -11.79 -12.96
N GLN A 237 19.01 -11.10 -12.97
CA GLN A 237 19.24 -9.92 -13.79
C GLN A 237 19.18 -10.25 -15.29
N ALA A 238 19.87 -11.31 -15.72
CA ALA A 238 19.83 -11.77 -17.11
C ALA A 238 18.40 -12.15 -17.56
N TYR A 239 17.61 -12.74 -16.67
CA TYR A 239 16.20 -13.05 -16.92
C TYR A 239 15.34 -11.78 -17.03
N LYS A 240 15.50 -10.82 -16.11
CA LYS A 240 14.81 -9.52 -16.16
C LYS A 240 15.12 -8.76 -17.45
N ASP A 241 16.39 -8.71 -17.84
CA ASP A 241 16.82 -8.07 -19.09
C ASP A 241 16.26 -8.77 -20.32
N SER A 242 16.19 -10.10 -20.29
CA SER A 242 15.54 -10.87 -21.35
C SER A 242 14.05 -10.54 -21.49
N ALA A 243 13.30 -10.41 -20.39
CA ALA A 243 11.89 -10.06 -20.51
C ALA A 243 11.71 -8.60 -20.92
N ARG A 244 12.53 -7.67 -20.41
CA ARG A 244 12.52 -6.27 -20.87
C ARG A 244 12.71 -6.17 -22.39
N LYS A 245 13.66 -6.93 -22.96
CA LYS A 245 13.84 -7.02 -24.42
C LYS A 245 12.64 -7.61 -25.16
N PHE A 246 11.87 -8.50 -24.53
CA PHE A 246 10.62 -9.01 -25.08
C PHE A 246 9.54 -7.91 -25.21
N TYR A 247 9.60 -6.82 -24.43
CA TYR A 247 8.73 -5.64 -24.62
C TYR A 247 9.21 -4.69 -25.72
N ALA A 248 10.50 -4.70 -26.04
CA ALA A 248 11.10 -3.87 -27.08
C ALA A 248 10.90 -4.49 -28.49
N ASP A 249 9.68 -4.93 -28.77
CA ASP A 249 9.19 -5.76 -29.88
C ASP A 249 10.10 -5.88 -31.12
N THR A 250 10.84 -7.00 -31.21
CA THR A 250 11.34 -7.53 -32.49
C THR A 250 11.29 -9.06 -32.46
N VAL A 251 11.05 -9.68 -33.62
CA VAL A 251 11.18 -11.15 -33.80
C VAL A 251 12.58 -11.64 -33.39
N ALA A 252 13.61 -10.80 -33.56
CA ALA A 252 14.97 -11.07 -33.12
C ALA A 252 15.07 -11.27 -31.59
N ASN A 253 14.36 -10.45 -30.80
CA ASN A 253 14.36 -10.51 -29.34
C ASN A 253 13.58 -11.72 -28.78
N ALA A 254 12.65 -12.30 -29.56
CA ALA A 254 11.95 -13.53 -29.17
C ALA A 254 12.91 -14.74 -29.06
N SER A 255 14.02 -14.72 -29.81
CA SER A 255 15.06 -15.75 -29.77
C SER A 255 16.12 -15.53 -28.68
N PHE A 256 16.33 -14.29 -28.22
CA PHE A 256 17.29 -13.88 -27.17
C PHE A 256 16.88 -14.32 -25.75
N ARG A 257 15.77 -15.03 -25.61
CA ARG A 257 15.31 -15.52 -24.31
C ARG A 257 16.33 -16.49 -23.74
N LEU A 258 17.20 -16.00 -22.85
CA LEU A 258 18.31 -16.78 -22.28
C LEU A 258 17.78 -18.03 -21.59
N TRP A 259 16.51 -18.04 -21.20
CA TRP A 259 15.93 -19.10 -20.40
C TRP A 259 14.51 -19.50 -20.82
N LYS A 260 14.43 -19.99 -22.05
CA LYS A 260 13.22 -20.38 -22.80
C LYS A 260 12.29 -21.41 -22.12
N VAL A 261 12.55 -21.87 -20.90
CA VAL A 261 11.89 -23.07 -20.32
C VAL A 261 11.42 -22.88 -18.87
N PHE A 262 11.47 -21.65 -18.37
CA PHE A 262 11.09 -21.35 -16.99
C PHE A 262 9.58 -21.32 -16.80
N SER A 263 9.03 -22.38 -16.20
CA SER A 263 7.59 -22.52 -15.91
C SER A 263 7.15 -21.84 -14.61
N THR A 264 8.00 -21.06 -13.96
CA THR A 264 7.75 -20.64 -12.59
C THR A 264 7.26 -19.22 -12.44
N ARG A 265 6.46 -19.04 -11.39
CA ARG A 265 6.05 -17.74 -10.87
C ARG A 265 7.31 -17.03 -10.38
N GLY A 266 7.65 -15.88 -10.98
CA GLY A 266 8.73 -15.05 -10.47
C GLY A 266 8.46 -14.59 -9.03
N PRO A 267 9.51 -14.23 -8.25
CA PRO A 267 9.34 -13.54 -6.99
C PRO A 267 8.48 -12.29 -7.14
N LEU A 268 7.87 -11.85 -6.05
CA LEU A 268 7.20 -10.55 -5.94
C LEU A 268 7.79 -9.78 -4.76
N ASN A 269 9.11 -9.88 -4.57
CA ASN A 269 9.80 -9.41 -3.36
C ASN A 269 10.09 -7.90 -3.40
N THR A 270 10.17 -7.32 -4.60
CA THR A 270 10.54 -5.93 -4.81
C THR A 270 9.61 -5.27 -5.82
N TYR A 271 9.59 -3.94 -5.83
CA TYR A 271 8.86 -3.17 -6.85
C TYR A 271 9.29 -3.52 -8.28
N ASP A 272 10.59 -3.74 -8.52
CA ASP A 272 11.10 -4.17 -9.84
C ASP A 272 10.56 -5.57 -10.21
N ASP A 273 10.41 -6.48 -9.24
CA ASP A 273 9.78 -7.78 -9.49
C ASP A 273 8.27 -7.64 -9.82
N LEU A 274 7.58 -6.67 -9.21
CA LEU A 274 6.17 -6.40 -9.53
C LEU A 274 6.01 -5.81 -10.93
N LEU A 275 6.83 -4.81 -11.28
CA LEU A 275 6.87 -4.26 -12.64
C LEU A 275 7.21 -5.34 -13.65
N PHE A 276 8.15 -6.22 -13.32
CA PHE A 276 8.48 -7.38 -14.14
C PHE A 276 7.27 -8.34 -14.31
N ASP A 277 6.48 -8.62 -13.26
CA ASP A 277 5.29 -9.46 -13.36
C ASP A 277 4.19 -8.83 -14.23
N ILE A 278 4.02 -7.50 -14.13
CA ILE A 278 3.10 -6.72 -14.98
C ILE A 278 3.58 -6.75 -16.43
N PHE A 279 4.87 -6.48 -16.65
CA PHE A 279 5.53 -6.65 -17.92
C PHE A 279 5.89 -8.11 -18.14
N TYR A 280 5.26 -9.11 -17.56
CA TYR A 280 5.43 -10.48 -18.08
C TYR A 280 4.34 -11.32 -17.48
N PRO A 281 3.06 -11.07 -17.85
CA PRO A 281 1.97 -11.70 -17.15
C PRO A 281 2.03 -13.21 -17.25
N LYS A 282 1.52 -13.88 -16.22
CA LYS A 282 1.51 -15.34 -16.09
C LYS A 282 1.04 -16.07 -17.37
N SER A 283 0.03 -15.55 -18.06
CA SER A 283 -0.54 -16.16 -19.27
C SER A 283 0.41 -16.28 -20.46
N ILE A 284 1.41 -15.39 -20.57
CA ILE A 284 2.35 -15.37 -21.72
C ILE A 284 3.73 -15.94 -21.36
N ARG A 285 3.89 -16.44 -20.14
CA ARG A 285 5.16 -17.03 -19.68
C ARG A 285 5.52 -18.29 -20.45
N SER A 286 6.81 -18.61 -20.42
CA SER A 286 7.34 -19.84 -21.00
C SER A 286 6.59 -21.07 -20.50
N ALA A 287 6.29 -21.99 -21.42
CA ALA A 287 5.64 -23.25 -21.10
C ALA A 287 6.43 -24.40 -21.71
N SER A 288 6.16 -25.64 -21.27
CA SER A 288 6.81 -26.86 -21.77
C SER A 288 6.40 -27.24 -23.21
N GLY A 289 6.03 -26.27 -24.04
CA GLY A 289 5.54 -26.46 -25.40
C GLY A 289 6.23 -25.56 -26.42
N THR A 290 6.11 -25.93 -27.69
CA THR A 290 6.53 -25.10 -28.82
C THR A 290 5.36 -24.21 -29.25
N TYR A 291 5.59 -22.91 -29.32
CA TYR A 291 4.63 -21.93 -29.83
C TYR A 291 5.18 -21.26 -31.08
N TYR A 292 4.31 -20.63 -31.86
CA TYR A 292 4.69 -19.89 -33.04
C TYR A 292 4.11 -18.48 -32.96
N VAL A 293 4.97 -17.48 -33.18
CA VAL A 293 4.58 -16.08 -33.33
C VAL A 293 5.07 -15.64 -34.70
N SER A 294 4.15 -15.26 -35.58
CA SER A 294 4.44 -14.85 -36.96
C SER A 294 5.34 -15.85 -37.71
N GLY A 295 5.03 -17.16 -37.61
CA GLY A 295 5.80 -18.24 -38.24
C GLY A 295 7.13 -18.57 -37.55
N THR A 296 7.57 -17.79 -36.56
CA THR A 296 8.80 -18.04 -35.82
C THR A 296 8.55 -18.91 -34.59
N LYS A 297 9.33 -19.98 -34.44
CA LYS A 297 9.29 -20.87 -33.28
C LYS A 297 9.74 -20.12 -32.02
N VAL A 298 8.87 -20.07 -31.01
CA VAL A 298 9.13 -19.45 -29.71
C VAL A 298 8.70 -20.37 -28.57
N ASN A 299 9.32 -20.23 -27.41
CA ASN A 299 8.98 -21.05 -26.23
C ASN A 299 8.13 -20.26 -25.20
N SER A 300 7.46 -19.19 -25.62
CA SER A 300 6.42 -18.48 -24.85
C SER A 300 5.06 -18.68 -25.49
N LYS A 301 3.99 -18.63 -24.70
CA LYS A 301 2.60 -18.80 -25.18
C LYS A 301 2.12 -17.75 -26.20
N GLY A 302 2.92 -16.73 -26.47
CA GLY A 302 2.62 -15.68 -27.45
C GLY A 302 3.61 -14.50 -27.36
N ASP A 303 3.30 -13.42 -28.08
CA ASP A 303 3.90 -12.11 -27.88
C ASP A 303 3.33 -11.40 -26.63
N TYR A 304 3.89 -10.24 -26.29
CA TYR A 304 3.54 -9.52 -25.06
C TYR A 304 2.12 -8.97 -25.04
N LEU A 305 1.47 -8.82 -26.20
CA LEU A 305 0.09 -8.33 -26.33
C LEU A 305 -0.94 -9.45 -26.38
N ASN A 306 -0.53 -10.70 -26.61
CA ASN A 306 -1.43 -11.85 -26.59
C ASN A 306 -1.62 -12.42 -25.17
N ALA A 307 -1.77 -11.54 -24.18
CA ALA A 307 -1.97 -11.94 -22.80
C ALA A 307 -3.45 -12.15 -22.52
N SER A 308 -3.77 -13.28 -21.88
CA SER A 308 -5.09 -13.44 -21.29
C SER A 308 -5.13 -12.93 -19.86
N SER A 309 -3.99 -12.64 -19.21
CA SER A 309 -3.88 -12.23 -17.80
C SER A 309 -3.10 -10.97 -17.49
N SER A 310 -3.35 -10.36 -16.32
CA SER A 310 -2.58 -9.24 -15.75
C SER A 310 -2.32 -9.46 -14.25
N LEU A 311 -1.49 -8.63 -13.61
CA LEU A 311 -1.38 -8.60 -12.14
C LEU A 311 -2.73 -8.23 -11.51
N LEU A 312 -3.32 -7.10 -11.93
CA LEU A 312 -4.54 -6.58 -11.33
C LEU A 312 -5.73 -7.54 -11.48
N SER A 313 -5.93 -8.15 -12.66
CA SER A 313 -7.03 -9.11 -12.88
C SER A 313 -6.92 -10.40 -12.08
N ARG A 314 -5.76 -10.68 -11.46
CA ARG A 314 -5.57 -11.81 -10.53
C ARG A 314 -5.82 -11.43 -9.07
N CYS A 315 -5.78 -10.14 -8.76
CA CYS A 315 -5.99 -9.58 -7.42
C CYS A 315 -7.39 -8.98 -7.23
N ASP A 316 -8.08 -8.65 -8.32
CA ASP A 316 -9.42 -8.06 -8.29
C ASP A 316 -10.41 -8.83 -9.17
N SER A 317 -11.23 -9.66 -8.52
CA SER A 317 -12.27 -10.48 -9.14
C SER A 317 -13.49 -9.70 -9.62
N THR A 318 -13.56 -8.39 -9.35
CA THR A 318 -14.61 -7.50 -9.88
C THR A 318 -14.35 -7.10 -11.33
N LEU A 319 -13.12 -7.34 -11.83
CA LEU A 319 -12.70 -7.01 -13.18
C LEU A 319 -12.62 -8.26 -14.07
N VAL A 320 -12.92 -8.08 -15.36
CA VAL A 320 -12.48 -8.99 -16.44
C VAL A 320 -11.49 -8.28 -17.34
N LEU A 321 -10.52 -9.05 -17.82
CA LEU A 321 -9.47 -8.57 -18.71
C LEU A 321 -9.80 -8.92 -20.16
N ALA A 322 -9.58 -7.98 -21.08
CA ALA A 322 -9.49 -8.25 -22.51
C ALA A 322 -8.06 -8.56 -22.92
N ASN A 323 -7.92 -9.41 -23.93
CA ASN A 323 -6.64 -9.58 -24.59
C ASN A 323 -6.15 -8.22 -25.14
N PRO A 324 -4.94 -7.76 -24.79
CA PRO A 324 -4.46 -6.44 -25.22
C PRO A 324 -4.44 -6.22 -26.74
N ARG A 325 -4.22 -7.29 -27.52
CA ARG A 325 -4.21 -7.26 -28.98
C ARG A 325 -5.62 -7.38 -29.57
N THR A 326 -6.35 -8.44 -29.22
CA THR A 326 -7.64 -8.75 -29.89
C THR A 326 -8.83 -8.02 -29.30
N LYS A 327 -8.66 -7.40 -28.12
CA LYS A 327 -9.72 -6.70 -27.37
C LYS A 327 -10.93 -7.57 -27.00
N VAL A 328 -10.80 -8.89 -27.14
CA VAL A 328 -11.82 -9.84 -26.70
C VAL A 328 -11.73 -9.97 -25.19
N PHE A 329 -12.80 -9.55 -24.49
CA PHE A 329 -12.94 -9.71 -23.04
C PHE A 329 -13.12 -11.18 -22.66
N ALA A 330 -12.46 -11.59 -21.58
CA ALA A 330 -12.76 -12.84 -20.93
C ALA A 330 -14.23 -12.87 -20.48
N THR A 331 -14.86 -14.04 -20.60
CA THR A 331 -16.24 -14.28 -20.15
C THR A 331 -16.35 -14.38 -18.62
N SER A 332 -15.24 -14.68 -17.96
CA SER A 332 -15.13 -14.79 -16.51
C SER A 332 -13.89 -14.07 -15.99
N ALA A 333 -13.93 -13.72 -14.70
CA ALA A 333 -12.72 -13.28 -14.01
C ALA A 333 -11.70 -14.40 -14.12
N GLN A 334 -10.45 -14.03 -14.33
CA GLN A 334 -9.40 -15.01 -14.35
C GLN A 334 -9.25 -15.61 -12.96
N ALA A 335 -8.93 -16.91 -12.91
CA ALA A 335 -8.66 -17.57 -11.65
C ALA A 335 -7.74 -16.70 -10.80
N GLY A 336 -8.13 -16.51 -9.54
CA GLY A 336 -7.37 -15.72 -8.57
C GLY A 336 -5.97 -16.28 -8.36
N MET A 337 -5.25 -15.71 -7.40
CA MET A 337 -3.95 -16.25 -6.98
C MET A 337 -4.14 -17.61 -6.26
N ALA A 338 -3.48 -17.87 -5.15
CA ALA A 338 -3.76 -19.10 -4.38
C ALA A 338 -5.22 -19.15 -3.87
N TYR A 339 -5.89 -18.00 -3.80
CA TYR A 339 -7.28 -17.81 -3.36
C TYR A 339 -7.99 -16.81 -4.30
N SER A 340 -9.33 -16.74 -4.22
CA SER A 340 -10.07 -15.62 -4.83
C SER A 340 -9.56 -14.29 -4.29
N ASP A 341 -9.40 -13.29 -5.15
CA ASP A 341 -8.77 -11.99 -4.83
C ASP A 341 -7.38 -12.09 -4.20
N GLY A 342 -6.73 -13.25 -4.33
CA GLY A 342 -5.47 -13.55 -3.66
C GLY A 342 -5.53 -13.56 -2.14
N GLY A 343 -6.73 -13.61 -1.54
CA GLY A 343 -6.90 -13.55 -0.08
C GLY A 343 -6.73 -12.14 0.50
N LEU A 344 -6.75 -11.11 -0.34
CA LEU A 344 -6.61 -9.71 0.05
C LEU A 344 -7.93 -9.15 0.57
N ARG A 345 -7.87 -8.17 1.49
CA ARG A 345 -9.05 -7.41 1.91
C ARG A 345 -9.46 -6.45 0.80
N SER A 346 -10.75 -6.11 0.70
CA SER A 346 -11.24 -5.20 -0.34
C SER A 346 -10.52 -3.84 -0.39
N SER A 347 -10.18 -3.26 0.76
CA SER A 347 -9.39 -2.02 0.78
C SER A 347 -7.94 -2.19 0.31
N ASP A 348 -7.34 -3.36 0.52
CA ASP A 348 -5.99 -3.66 -0.01
C ASP A 348 -6.03 -3.78 -1.54
N ILE A 349 -7.09 -4.40 -2.08
CA ILE A 349 -7.34 -4.47 -3.53
C ILE A 349 -7.55 -3.08 -4.11
N ALA A 350 -8.32 -2.23 -3.43
CA ALA A 350 -8.52 -0.83 -3.83
C ALA A 350 -7.18 -0.06 -3.85
N ILE A 351 -6.33 -0.22 -2.82
CA ILE A 351 -4.98 0.39 -2.81
C ILE A 351 -4.15 -0.09 -4.01
N ILE A 352 -4.13 -1.39 -4.30
CA ILE A 352 -3.42 -1.96 -5.46
C ILE A 352 -3.97 -1.39 -6.77
N LYS A 353 -5.29 -1.28 -6.92
CA LYS A 353 -5.94 -0.69 -8.10
C LYS A 353 -5.55 0.78 -8.28
N GLY A 354 -5.64 1.57 -7.21
CA GLY A 354 -5.25 2.98 -7.21
C GLY A 354 -3.79 3.16 -7.62
N TRP A 355 -2.89 2.34 -7.10
CA TRP A 355 -1.49 2.29 -7.54
C TRP A 355 -1.37 1.89 -9.02
N TYR A 356 -1.98 0.76 -9.41
CA TYR A 356 -1.82 0.16 -10.72
C TYR A 356 -2.11 1.13 -11.86
N PHE A 357 -3.22 1.87 -11.76
CA PHE A 357 -3.59 2.84 -12.79
C PHE A 357 -2.85 4.17 -12.66
N SER A 358 -2.50 4.61 -11.45
CA SER A 358 -1.84 5.91 -11.24
C SER A 358 -0.33 5.88 -11.47
N ASP A 359 0.31 4.70 -11.49
CA ASP A 359 1.77 4.61 -11.59
C ASP A 359 2.27 4.81 -13.04
N PRO A 360 3.03 5.89 -13.34
CA PRO A 360 3.56 6.12 -14.68
C PRO A 360 4.56 5.04 -15.13
N ASN A 361 5.16 4.29 -14.20
CA ASN A 361 6.06 3.20 -14.53
C ASN A 361 5.32 1.97 -15.07
N ILE A 362 3.98 1.90 -14.93
CA ILE A 362 3.16 0.86 -15.56
C ILE A 362 2.72 1.39 -16.94
N PRO A 363 3.16 0.77 -18.06
CA PRO A 363 2.83 1.22 -19.40
C PRO A 363 1.32 1.21 -19.66
N ASN A 364 0.86 2.21 -20.43
CA ASN A 364 -0.55 2.35 -20.79
C ASN A 364 -1.11 1.11 -21.48
N VAL A 365 -0.32 0.33 -22.22
CA VAL A 365 -0.80 -0.90 -22.84
C VAL A 365 -1.33 -1.92 -21.82
N TRP A 366 -0.79 -1.91 -20.61
CA TRP A 366 -1.23 -2.79 -19.52
C TRP A 366 -2.37 -2.20 -18.69
N LYS A 367 -2.80 -0.97 -18.97
CA LYS A 367 -3.96 -0.31 -18.35
C LYS A 367 -5.14 -0.23 -19.31
N TYR A 368 -4.84 0.15 -20.55
CA TYR A 368 -5.81 0.61 -21.54
C TYR A 368 -5.66 -0.09 -22.90
N GLY A 369 -4.69 -0.99 -23.07
CA GLY A 369 -4.38 -1.62 -24.36
C GLY A 369 -3.69 -0.67 -25.34
N THR A 370 -3.56 -1.09 -26.60
CA THR A 370 -2.70 -0.45 -27.61
C THR A 370 -3.20 0.90 -28.14
N ASP A 371 -4.48 1.21 -27.92
CA ASP A 371 -5.24 2.31 -28.52
C ASP A 371 -5.97 3.16 -27.46
N GLY A 372 -5.79 2.86 -26.17
CA GLY A 372 -6.44 3.58 -25.08
C GLY A 372 -7.91 3.24 -24.83
N THR A 373 -8.50 2.29 -25.57
CA THR A 373 -9.93 1.90 -25.46
C THR A 373 -10.26 1.07 -24.23
N GLY A 374 -9.24 0.66 -23.46
CA GLY A 374 -9.41 -0.13 -22.25
C GLY A 374 -9.17 -1.62 -22.46
N ILE A 375 -8.66 -2.26 -21.43
CA ILE A 375 -8.57 -3.73 -21.35
C ILE A 375 -9.15 -4.29 -20.04
N PHE A 376 -9.56 -3.43 -19.12
CA PHE A 376 -10.29 -3.84 -17.92
C PHE A 376 -11.75 -3.43 -18.04
N LYS A 377 -12.65 -4.34 -17.68
CA LYS A 377 -14.08 -4.10 -17.62
C LYS A 377 -14.64 -4.56 -16.29
N TYR A 378 -15.42 -3.71 -15.65
CA TYR A 378 -16.15 -4.05 -14.44
C TYR A 378 -17.24 -5.08 -14.76
N LYS A 379 -17.27 -6.17 -13.99
CA LYS A 379 -18.27 -7.24 -14.17
C LYS A 379 -19.68 -6.79 -13.84
N LYS A 380 -19.80 -5.89 -12.84
CA LYS A 380 -21.09 -5.45 -12.32
C LYS A 380 -21.77 -4.48 -13.28
N SER A 381 -21.09 -3.40 -13.65
CA SER A 381 -21.63 -2.37 -14.54
C SER A 381 -21.43 -2.65 -16.02
N GLY A 382 -20.43 -3.45 -16.39
CA GLY A 382 -19.96 -3.58 -17.76
C GLY A 382 -19.10 -2.40 -18.23
N THR A 383 -18.83 -1.42 -17.37
CA THR A 383 -18.01 -0.24 -17.70
C THR A 383 -16.56 -0.64 -17.99
N ILE A 384 -16.04 -0.17 -19.12
CA ILE A 384 -14.65 -0.35 -19.52
C ILE A 384 -13.81 0.81 -18.99
N ILE A 385 -12.66 0.51 -18.39
CA ILE A 385 -11.70 1.51 -17.92
C ILE A 385 -10.84 1.95 -19.11
N THR A 386 -10.92 3.22 -19.51
CA THR A 386 -10.21 3.79 -20.66
C THR A 386 -9.15 4.81 -20.25
N SER A 387 -8.36 5.28 -21.21
CA SER A 387 -7.34 6.32 -21.00
C SER A 387 -7.90 7.75 -20.88
N ILE A 388 -9.19 7.94 -21.17
CA ILE A 388 -9.90 9.22 -21.14
C ILE A 388 -11.03 9.06 -20.13
N GLN A 389 -10.74 9.24 -18.85
CA GLN A 389 -11.74 9.34 -17.79
C GLN A 389 -11.67 10.71 -17.13
#